data_AF-A0AAV5EKQ9-F1
#
_entry.id   AF-A0AAV5EKQ9-F1
#
_cell.length_a   1.000
_cell.length_b   1.000
_cell.length_c   1.000
_cell.angle_alpha   90.00
_cell.angle_beta   90.00
_cell.angle_gamma   90.00
#
_symmetry.space_group_name_H-M   'P 1'
#
loop_
_entity.id
_entity.type
_entity.pdbx_description
1 polymer ?
#
loop_
_entity_poly.entity_id
_entity_poly.type
_entity_poly.pdbx_seq_one_letter_code
_entity_poly.pdbx_strand_id
1 'polypeptide(L)'
;MENLPFLLRPQARCPSLPLATAFNSSTQRSGRVVVPIPRRHCRRRSARLAVADEMPRTKGSWSSDEDNAFDWLDQWYPFAPVSDLDPGAPHGKTVLGLTVVAWFDGGGEWRVLDDACPHRLAPLSEGRVDDKGRLQCVYHGWCFDGAGACKFIPQAPTLGPPVHKNSKACVASYPCVVQNKILWFYPRTEPEYKDVLQRKRPPFIPEIDDPSYFTVFGMRDLYYGYDILLENIVDPAHLPYAHKGLVPKSSSVDDPGRYVPDLTRMSPITFNVQLC
;
A
#
# COMPACT_ATOMS: atom_id res chain seq x y z
N MET A 1 -18.30 43.02 -6.89
CA MET A 1 -19.74 42.74 -6.78
C MET A 1 -20.24 42.47 -8.18
N GLU A 2 -20.54 41.23 -8.51
CA GLU A 2 -21.65 40.82 -9.39
C GLU A 2 -21.65 39.28 -9.47
N ASN A 3 -22.85 38.73 -9.44
CA ASN A 3 -23.21 37.36 -9.09
C ASN A 3 -23.67 36.58 -10.34
N LEU A 4 -23.57 35.24 -10.24
CA LEU A 4 -24.28 34.16 -10.96
C LEU A 4 -23.74 33.68 -12.33
N PRO A 5 -24.01 32.41 -12.75
CA PRO A 5 -24.43 31.22 -11.98
C PRO A 5 -23.67 29.90 -12.31
N PHE A 6 -23.81 28.95 -11.39
CA PHE A 6 -23.54 27.52 -11.53
C PHE A 6 -24.21 26.88 -12.76
N LEU A 7 -23.44 26.13 -13.56
CA LEU A 7 -23.97 25.20 -14.56
C LEU A 7 -23.94 23.77 -14.01
N LEU A 8 -25.13 23.25 -13.70
CA LEU A 8 -25.43 21.85 -13.41
C LEU A 8 -25.24 21.01 -14.68
N ARG A 9 -24.47 19.92 -14.59
CA ARG A 9 -24.40 18.87 -15.63
C ARG A 9 -25.55 17.87 -15.46
N PRO A 10 -26.13 17.32 -16.54
CA PRO A 10 -27.11 16.24 -16.45
C PRO A 10 -26.43 14.89 -16.15
N GLN A 11 -27.05 14.12 -15.24
CA GLN A 11 -26.72 12.72 -14.98
C GLN A 11 -27.12 11.85 -16.18
N ALA A 12 -26.14 11.16 -16.78
CA ALA A 12 -26.41 10.12 -17.77
C ALA A 12 -26.89 8.85 -17.05
N ARG A 13 -28.10 8.38 -17.43
CA ARG A 13 -28.66 7.10 -16.98
C ARG A 13 -28.04 5.95 -17.78
N CYS A 14 -27.63 4.88 -17.08
CA CYS A 14 -27.28 3.59 -17.68
C CYS A 14 -28.48 2.97 -18.40
N PRO A 15 -28.33 2.44 -19.62
CA PRO A 15 -29.32 1.54 -20.21
C PRO A 15 -29.14 0.10 -19.69
N SER A 16 -30.23 -0.48 -19.19
CA SER A 16 -30.34 -1.88 -18.79
C SER A 16 -30.45 -2.80 -20.01
N LEU A 17 -29.65 -3.88 -20.03
CA LEU A 17 -29.74 -4.95 -21.04
C LEU A 17 -30.91 -5.91 -20.74
N PRO A 18 -31.63 -6.42 -21.76
CA PRO A 18 -32.72 -7.36 -21.55
C PRO A 18 -32.24 -8.80 -21.36
N LEU A 19 -32.88 -9.52 -20.44
CA LEU A 19 -32.82 -10.98 -20.29
C LEU A 19 -33.42 -11.67 -21.52
N ALA A 20 -32.74 -12.67 -22.06
CA ALA A 20 -33.29 -13.61 -23.03
C ALA A 20 -33.38 -15.03 -22.45
N THR A 21 -34.45 -15.69 -22.86
CA THR A 21 -35.12 -16.88 -22.34
C THR A 21 -34.49 -18.21 -22.74
N ALA A 22 -34.87 -19.23 -21.97
CA ALA A 22 -34.44 -20.62 -21.99
C ALA A 22 -34.54 -21.36 -23.34
N PHE A 23 -33.64 -22.34 -23.53
CA PHE A 23 -33.88 -23.54 -24.33
C PHE A 23 -33.63 -24.80 -23.48
N ASN A 24 -34.63 -25.67 -23.50
CA ASN A 24 -34.71 -26.95 -22.79
C ASN A 24 -33.99 -28.04 -23.58
N SER A 25 -33.22 -28.91 -22.92
CA SER A 25 -33.15 -30.32 -23.32
C SER A 25 -32.87 -31.22 -22.11
N SER A 26 -33.58 -32.34 -22.12
CA SER A 26 -33.84 -33.27 -21.04
C SER A 26 -32.70 -34.24 -20.76
N THR A 27 -32.42 -34.51 -19.48
CA THR A 27 -32.02 -35.86 -19.03
C THR A 27 -32.38 -36.09 -17.56
N GLN A 28 -32.58 -37.36 -17.22
CA GLN A 28 -33.44 -37.90 -16.16
C GLN A 28 -33.08 -37.56 -14.71
N ARG A 29 -34.13 -37.48 -13.88
CA ARG A 29 -34.14 -37.17 -12.45
C ARG A 29 -34.20 -38.48 -11.65
N SER A 30 -33.24 -38.72 -10.76
CA SER A 30 -33.37 -39.68 -9.65
C SER A 30 -33.80 -38.90 -8.40
N GLY A 31 -34.89 -39.34 -7.78
CA GLY A 31 -35.60 -38.61 -6.73
C GLY A 31 -34.95 -38.72 -5.34
N ARG A 32 -34.94 -37.60 -4.62
CA ARG A 32 -34.96 -37.57 -3.16
C ARG A 32 -36.05 -36.61 -2.70
N VAL A 33 -36.99 -37.15 -1.94
CA VAL A 33 -38.09 -36.43 -1.28
C VAL A 33 -37.49 -35.63 -0.12
N VAL A 34 -37.68 -34.31 -0.14
CA VAL A 34 -37.35 -33.42 1.00
C VAL A 34 -38.64 -33.12 1.74
N VAL A 35 -38.74 -33.56 2.99
CA VAL A 35 -39.86 -33.26 3.89
C VAL A 35 -39.69 -31.82 4.45
N PRO A 36 -40.73 -30.96 4.46
CA PRO A 36 -40.61 -29.61 4.99
C PRO A 36 -40.60 -29.60 6.54
N ILE A 37 -39.59 -28.97 7.14
CA ILE A 37 -39.53 -28.72 8.59
C ILE A 37 -40.37 -27.47 8.93
N PRO A 38 -41.17 -27.46 10.02
CA PRO A 38 -42.00 -26.31 10.38
C PRO A 38 -41.14 -25.12 10.83
N ARG A 39 -41.39 -23.94 10.25
CA ARG A 39 -40.78 -22.67 10.67
C ARG A 39 -41.31 -22.25 12.03
N ARG A 40 -40.55 -22.52 13.09
CA ARG A 40 -40.79 -21.90 14.41
C ARG A 40 -40.56 -20.39 14.31
N HIS A 41 -41.62 -19.62 14.56
CA HIS A 41 -41.54 -18.17 14.72
C HIS A 41 -40.76 -17.84 15.98
N CYS A 42 -39.47 -17.51 15.84
CA CYS A 42 -38.70 -16.91 16.92
C CYS A 42 -39.02 -15.41 16.94
N ARG A 43 -39.77 -14.95 17.94
CA ARG A 43 -39.91 -13.52 18.26
C ARG A 43 -38.52 -12.93 18.43
N ARG A 44 -38.07 -12.07 17.51
CA ARG A 44 -36.89 -11.22 17.69
C ARG A 44 -37.18 -10.25 18.84
N ARG A 45 -36.72 -10.56 20.05
CA ARG A 45 -36.45 -9.52 21.05
C ARG A 45 -35.23 -8.75 20.55
N SER A 46 -35.40 -7.46 20.30
CA SER A 46 -34.30 -6.57 19.95
C SER A 46 -33.34 -6.51 21.13
N ALA A 47 -32.19 -7.18 21.02
CA ALA A 47 -31.11 -7.02 21.97
C ALA A 47 -30.47 -5.66 21.68
N ARG A 48 -30.81 -4.65 22.48
CA ARG A 48 -30.02 -3.42 22.54
C ARG A 48 -28.65 -3.81 23.06
N LEU A 49 -27.65 -3.80 22.19
CA LEU A 49 -26.24 -3.77 22.60
C LEU A 49 -26.07 -2.50 23.43
N ALA A 50 -25.79 -2.67 24.72
CA ALA A 50 -25.36 -1.56 25.55
C ALA A 50 -23.97 -1.15 25.05
N VAL A 51 -23.93 -0.13 24.20
CA VAL A 51 -22.70 0.62 23.94
C VAL A 51 -22.38 1.30 25.26
N ALA A 52 -21.24 0.97 25.86
CA ALA A 52 -20.72 1.74 26.98
C ALA A 52 -20.49 3.16 26.48
N ASP A 53 -21.34 4.08 26.93
CA ASP A 53 -21.18 5.50 26.71
C ASP A 53 -19.96 5.96 27.54
N GLU A 54 -19.01 6.62 26.88
CA GLU A 54 -17.80 7.22 27.44
C GLU A 54 -16.74 6.28 28.08
N MET A 55 -15.74 5.89 27.27
CA MET A 55 -14.38 5.78 27.81
C MET A 55 -13.93 7.18 28.24
N PRO A 56 -13.46 7.39 29.49
CA PRO A 56 -12.89 8.67 29.89
C PRO A 56 -11.64 8.90 29.05
N ARG A 57 -11.73 9.81 28.07
CA ARG A 57 -10.54 10.40 27.46
C ARG A 57 -9.87 11.19 28.57
N THR A 58 -8.84 10.62 29.18
CA THR A 58 -7.82 11.42 29.86
C THR A 58 -7.38 12.47 28.85
N LYS A 59 -7.71 13.74 29.11
CA LYS A 59 -7.03 14.87 28.49
C LYS A 59 -5.59 14.81 28.99
N GLY A 60 -4.79 13.94 28.37
CA GLY A 60 -3.36 14.04 28.42
C GLY A 60 -3.05 15.42 27.85
N SER A 61 -2.68 16.35 28.73
CA SER A 61 -1.99 17.56 28.34
C SER A 61 -0.62 17.13 27.82
N TRP A 62 -0.60 16.62 26.59
CA TRP A 62 0.59 16.67 25.78
C TRP A 62 0.70 18.14 25.38
N SER A 63 1.62 18.87 26.01
CA SER A 63 2.00 20.17 25.46
C SER A 63 2.57 19.87 24.08
N SER A 64 1.77 20.12 23.05
CA SER A 64 2.30 20.18 21.70
C SER A 64 3.19 21.40 21.66
N ASP A 65 4.49 21.19 21.84
CA ASP A 65 5.46 22.11 21.27
C ASP A 65 5.19 22.10 19.77
N GLU A 66 4.35 23.03 19.28
CA GLU A 66 4.00 23.14 17.85
C GLU A 66 5.27 23.35 17.00
N ASP A 67 6.36 23.82 17.62
CA ASP A 67 7.69 23.99 17.02
C ASP A 67 8.49 22.68 16.85
N ASN A 68 8.02 21.53 17.36
CA ASN A 68 8.69 20.22 17.27
C ASN A 68 7.84 19.14 16.57
N ALA A 69 6.89 19.53 15.72
CA ALA A 69 6.12 18.57 14.94
C ALA A 69 7.04 17.75 14.01
N PHE A 70 6.95 16.43 14.08
CA PHE A 70 7.74 15.54 13.21
C PHE A 70 7.30 15.72 11.75
N ASP A 71 8.23 16.18 10.90
CA ASP A 71 8.00 16.23 9.46
C ASP A 71 8.16 14.83 8.84
N TRP A 72 7.02 14.20 8.55
CA TRP A 72 6.94 12.90 7.91
C TRP A 72 7.50 12.88 6.49
N LEU A 73 7.51 14.01 5.79
CA LEU A 73 8.03 14.09 4.43
C LEU A 73 9.54 14.42 4.41
N ASP A 74 10.11 14.88 5.53
CA ASP A 74 11.56 15.12 5.65
C ASP A 74 12.34 13.84 6.01
N GLN A 75 11.87 12.64 5.68
CA GLN A 75 12.53 11.37 6.05
C GLN A 75 12.79 10.44 4.86
N TRP A 76 13.78 9.55 5.00
CA TRP A 76 14.01 8.48 4.03
C TRP A 76 13.07 7.31 4.29
N TYR A 77 12.39 6.85 3.24
CA TYR A 77 11.53 5.68 3.30
C TYR A 77 12.07 4.56 2.40
N PRO A 78 12.03 3.30 2.89
CA PRO A 78 12.41 2.17 2.06
C PRO A 78 11.34 1.97 0.98
N PHE A 79 11.76 1.95 -0.28
CA PHE A 79 10.91 1.59 -1.40
C PHE A 79 10.76 0.07 -1.46
N ALA A 80 11.87 -0.66 -1.59
CA ALA A 80 11.92 -2.12 -1.59
C ALA A 80 13.36 -2.63 -1.42
N PRO A 81 13.56 -3.88 -0.98
CA PRO A 81 14.81 -4.59 -1.20
C PRO A 81 15.12 -4.63 -2.71
N VAL A 82 16.37 -4.38 -3.10
CA VAL A 82 16.75 -4.38 -4.52
C VAL A 82 16.59 -5.78 -5.13
N SER A 83 16.74 -6.83 -4.33
CA SER A 83 16.48 -8.22 -4.75
C SER A 83 15.05 -8.49 -5.22
N ASP A 84 14.10 -7.67 -4.79
CA ASP A 84 12.68 -7.85 -5.08
C ASP A 84 12.25 -7.04 -6.31
N LEU A 85 13.15 -6.23 -6.87
CA LEU A 85 12.92 -5.38 -8.02
C LEU A 85 13.54 -5.98 -9.28
N ASP A 86 12.72 -6.22 -10.29
CA ASP A 86 13.17 -6.55 -11.65
C ASP A 86 13.71 -5.30 -12.35
N PRO A 87 15.00 -5.23 -12.72
CA PRO A 87 15.57 -4.10 -13.45
C PRO A 87 14.93 -3.86 -14.83
N GLY A 88 14.27 -4.86 -15.42
CA GLY A 88 13.61 -4.76 -16.74
C GLY A 88 12.21 -4.15 -16.70
N ALA A 89 11.65 -3.89 -15.51
CA ALA A 89 10.27 -3.45 -15.35
C ALA A 89 10.15 -2.26 -14.38
N PRO A 90 9.16 -1.38 -14.58
CA PRO A 90 8.79 -0.40 -13.56
C PRO A 90 8.00 -1.05 -12.42
N HIS A 91 8.19 -0.54 -11.21
CA HIS A 91 7.55 -1.03 -9.98
C HIS A 91 6.79 0.12 -9.33
N GLY A 92 5.47 -0.01 -9.17
CA GLY A 92 4.63 0.99 -8.50
C GLY A 92 4.46 0.70 -7.01
N LYS A 93 4.45 1.74 -6.16
CA LYS A 93 4.15 1.65 -4.73
C LYS A 93 3.38 2.87 -4.23
N THR A 94 2.65 2.68 -3.13
CA THR A 94 2.09 3.79 -2.36
C THR A 94 2.78 3.88 -1.02
N VAL A 95 3.40 5.02 -0.73
CA VAL A 95 4.12 5.27 0.53
C VAL A 95 3.68 6.62 1.07
N LEU A 96 3.18 6.66 2.31
CA LEU A 96 2.59 7.87 2.92
C LEU A 96 1.49 8.53 2.05
N GLY A 97 0.74 7.73 1.28
CA GLY A 97 -0.27 8.23 0.36
C GLY A 97 0.28 8.79 -0.96
N LEU A 98 1.60 8.84 -1.15
CA LEU A 98 2.23 9.17 -2.43
C LEU A 98 2.30 7.92 -3.31
N THR A 99 1.75 8.01 -4.53
CA THR A 99 1.88 6.96 -5.55
C THR A 99 3.14 7.21 -6.37
N VAL A 100 4.14 6.34 -6.22
CA VAL A 100 5.47 6.49 -6.82
C VAL A 100 5.85 5.26 -7.63
N VAL A 101 6.67 5.46 -8.66
CA VAL A 101 7.18 4.40 -9.52
C VAL A 101 8.71 4.39 -9.49
N ALA A 102 9.29 3.20 -9.30
CA ALA A 102 10.73 2.98 -9.43
C ALA A 102 11.06 2.17 -10.69
N TRP A 103 12.14 2.50 -11.39
CA TRP A 103 12.70 1.65 -12.45
C TRP A 103 14.22 1.81 -12.49
N PHE A 104 14.90 0.83 -13.10
CA PHE A 104 16.33 0.90 -13.35
C PHE A 104 16.57 1.60 -14.70
N ASP A 105 17.23 2.75 -14.68
CA ASP A 105 17.40 3.59 -15.86
C ASP A 105 18.58 3.16 -16.75
N GLY A 106 18.66 3.74 -17.95
CA GLY A 106 19.75 3.47 -18.89
C GLY A 106 21.12 3.98 -18.44
N GLY A 107 21.17 4.75 -17.34
CA GLY A 107 22.40 5.19 -16.70
C GLY A 107 22.93 4.19 -15.66
N GLY A 108 22.21 3.08 -15.42
CA GLY A 108 22.61 2.07 -14.44
C GLY A 108 22.23 2.43 -13.01
N GLU A 109 21.25 3.32 -12.83
CA GLU A 109 20.78 3.73 -11.50
C GLU A 109 19.27 3.51 -11.36
N TRP A 110 18.82 3.15 -10.16
CA TRP A 110 17.40 3.20 -9.83
C TRP A 110 16.92 4.65 -9.75
N ARG A 111 15.74 4.91 -10.28
CA ARG A 111 15.07 6.22 -10.29
C ARG A 111 13.69 6.10 -9.70
N VAL A 112 13.19 7.16 -9.08
CA VAL A 112 11.85 7.22 -8.51
C VAL A 112 11.14 8.49 -8.99
N LEU A 113 9.95 8.31 -9.58
CA LEU A 113 9.08 9.40 -10.05
C LEU A 113 7.68 9.27 -9.44
N ASP A 114 6.87 10.31 -9.59
CA ASP A 114 5.41 10.18 -9.46
C ASP A 114 4.88 9.08 -10.39
N ASP A 115 3.98 8.24 -9.89
CA ASP A 115 3.32 7.21 -10.68
C ASP A 115 2.10 7.74 -11.46
N ALA A 116 2.27 8.86 -12.15
CA ALA A 116 1.19 9.48 -12.91
C ALA A 116 1.74 10.22 -14.14
N CYS A 117 1.35 9.76 -15.33
CA CYS A 117 1.74 10.41 -16.57
C CYS A 117 1.07 11.81 -16.68
N PRO A 118 1.82 12.91 -16.90
CA PRO A 118 1.26 14.27 -16.95
C PRO A 118 0.30 14.50 -18.13
N HIS A 119 0.28 13.58 -19.11
CA HIS A 119 -0.64 13.66 -20.24
C HIS A 119 -2.10 13.36 -19.82
N ARG A 120 -2.35 12.21 -19.19
CA ARG A 120 -3.70 11.70 -18.87
C ARG A 120 -3.76 10.89 -17.57
N LEU A 121 -2.77 11.05 -16.69
CA LEU A 121 -2.68 10.41 -15.38
C LEU A 121 -2.66 8.88 -15.40
N ALA A 122 -2.30 8.27 -16.54
CA ALA A 122 -2.07 6.84 -16.59
C ALA A 122 -0.91 6.47 -15.64
N PRO A 123 -1.02 5.38 -14.86
CA PRO A 123 0.06 4.91 -14.00
C PRO A 123 1.26 4.57 -14.88
N LEU A 124 2.42 5.12 -14.52
CA LEU A 124 3.66 4.86 -15.23
C LEU A 124 4.24 3.48 -14.86
N SER A 125 3.86 2.95 -13.70
CA SER A 125 4.16 1.60 -13.23
C SER A 125 3.52 0.50 -14.10
N GLU A 126 2.46 0.79 -14.82
CA GLU A 126 1.91 -0.11 -15.86
C GLU A 126 2.63 0.02 -17.21
N GLY A 127 3.63 0.89 -17.29
CA GLY A 127 4.47 1.13 -18.46
C GLY A 127 5.54 0.08 -18.68
N ARG A 128 6.65 0.53 -19.30
CA ARG A 128 7.82 -0.31 -19.57
C ARG A 128 9.09 0.53 -19.59
N VAL A 129 10.23 -0.12 -19.44
CA VAL A 129 11.53 0.48 -19.72
C VAL A 129 11.81 0.34 -21.21
N ASP A 130 12.06 1.45 -21.91
CA ASP A 130 12.38 1.41 -23.34
C ASP A 130 13.84 1.02 -23.61
N ASP A 131 14.19 0.79 -24.89
CA ASP A 131 15.55 0.38 -25.28
C ASP A 131 16.66 1.39 -24.91
N LYS A 132 16.28 2.62 -24.53
CA LYS A 132 17.19 3.67 -24.06
C LYS A 132 17.21 3.78 -22.52
N GLY A 133 16.54 2.87 -21.83
CA GLY A 133 16.42 2.85 -20.36
C GLY A 133 15.53 3.96 -19.80
N ARG A 134 14.60 4.50 -20.59
CA ARG A 134 13.63 5.52 -20.17
C ARG A 134 12.33 4.87 -19.72
N LEU A 135 11.63 5.52 -18.81
CA LEU A 135 10.29 5.09 -18.41
C LEU A 135 9.28 5.49 -19.48
N GLN A 136 8.68 4.51 -20.14
CA GLN A 136 7.69 4.71 -21.19
C GLN A 136 6.27 4.41 -20.68
N CYS A 137 5.41 5.43 -20.74
CA CYS A 137 4.01 5.33 -20.37
C CYS A 137 3.25 4.34 -21.27
N VAL A 138 2.46 3.46 -20.65
CA VAL A 138 1.64 2.45 -21.35
C VAL A 138 0.64 3.05 -22.32
N TYR A 139 0.10 4.23 -22.00
CA TYR A 139 -1.06 4.75 -22.71
C TYR A 139 -0.71 5.32 -24.09
N HIS A 140 0.17 6.32 -24.14
CA HIS A 140 0.55 7.00 -25.40
C HIS A 140 2.06 6.96 -25.67
N GLY A 141 2.83 6.21 -24.89
CA GLY A 141 4.26 6.01 -25.14
C GLY A 141 5.15 7.22 -24.83
N TRP A 142 4.67 8.19 -24.05
CA TRP A 142 5.52 9.29 -23.56
C TRP A 142 6.67 8.71 -22.73
N CYS A 143 7.89 9.16 -22.99
CA CYS A 143 9.10 8.63 -22.36
C CYS A 143 9.77 9.68 -21.47
N PHE A 144 10.16 9.28 -20.26
CA PHE A 144 10.76 10.13 -19.23
C PHE A 144 12.15 9.65 -18.84
N ASP A 145 13.08 10.57 -18.58
CA ASP A 145 14.38 10.23 -17.98
C ASP A 145 14.31 10.15 -16.44
N GLY A 146 15.43 9.82 -15.80
CA GLY A 146 15.52 9.74 -14.34
C GLY A 146 15.25 11.05 -13.59
N ALA A 147 15.40 12.20 -14.26
CA ALA A 147 15.08 13.52 -13.72
C ALA A 147 13.59 13.89 -13.93
N GLY A 148 12.79 13.00 -14.51
CA GLY A 148 11.37 13.21 -14.81
C GLY A 148 11.12 14.05 -16.06
N ALA A 149 12.15 14.42 -16.80
CA ALA A 149 12.00 15.21 -18.02
C ALA A 149 11.44 14.36 -19.15
N CYS A 150 10.40 14.86 -19.84
CA CYS A 150 9.90 14.20 -21.04
C CYS A 150 10.94 14.29 -22.16
N LYS A 151 11.40 13.14 -22.64
CA LYS A 151 12.40 13.06 -23.72
C LYS A 151 11.79 12.74 -25.06
N PHE A 152 10.61 12.12 -25.08
CA PHE A 152 10.01 11.68 -26.32
C PHE A 152 8.50 11.56 -26.20
N ILE A 153 7.81 12.10 -27.20
CA ILE A 153 6.37 12.01 -27.38
C ILE A 153 6.17 11.44 -28.79
N PRO A 154 5.71 10.19 -28.94
CA PRO A 154 5.62 9.54 -30.26
C PRO A 154 4.73 10.31 -31.26
N GLN A 155 3.73 11.03 -30.75
CA GLN A 155 2.74 11.76 -31.55
C GLN A 155 3.19 13.19 -31.90
N ALA A 156 4.31 13.67 -31.35
CA ALA A 156 4.81 15.01 -31.63
C ALA A 156 5.57 15.00 -32.97
N PRO A 157 5.21 15.88 -33.92
CA PRO A 157 5.89 15.94 -35.21
C PRO A 157 7.33 16.43 -35.04
N THR A 158 8.26 15.84 -35.78
CA THR A 158 9.71 16.15 -35.70
C THR A 158 10.03 17.63 -35.94
N LEU A 159 9.29 18.28 -36.84
CA LEU A 159 9.44 19.71 -37.17
C LEU A 159 8.45 20.62 -36.43
N GLY A 160 7.70 20.07 -35.46
CA GLY A 160 6.74 20.85 -34.68
C GLY A 160 7.37 21.54 -33.47
N PRO A 161 6.54 22.26 -32.69
CA PRO A 161 6.97 22.82 -31.40
C PRO A 161 7.52 21.71 -30.49
N PRO A 162 8.61 21.98 -29.73
CA PRO A 162 9.24 20.97 -28.87
C PRO A 162 8.43 20.76 -27.57
N VAL A 163 7.23 20.17 -27.69
CA VAL A 163 6.29 19.98 -26.56
C VAL A 163 6.93 19.23 -25.39
N HIS A 164 7.83 18.29 -25.67
CA HIS A 164 8.58 17.54 -24.66
C HIS A 164 9.46 18.42 -23.74
N LYS A 165 9.80 19.64 -24.16
CA LYS A 165 10.56 20.61 -23.33
C LYS A 165 9.68 21.46 -22.42
N ASN A 166 8.35 21.36 -22.53
CA ASN A 166 7.44 22.07 -21.65
C ASN A 166 7.54 21.50 -20.23
N SER A 167 7.64 22.35 -19.21
CA SER A 167 7.66 21.90 -17.81
C SER A 167 6.42 21.11 -17.41
N LYS A 168 5.27 21.39 -18.03
CA LYS A 168 4.02 20.62 -17.83
C LYS A 168 4.06 19.21 -18.43
N ALA A 169 5.05 18.91 -19.26
CA ALA A 169 5.29 17.57 -19.78
C ALA A 169 6.18 16.74 -18.85
N CYS A 170 6.78 17.33 -17.81
CA CYS A 170 7.65 16.61 -16.87
C CYS A 170 6.83 15.93 -15.76
N VAL A 171 7.43 14.89 -15.18
CA VAL A 171 6.95 14.16 -13.99
C VAL A 171 7.82 14.58 -12.80
N ALA A 172 7.27 14.66 -11.59
CA ALA A 172 8.10 14.96 -10.42
C ALA A 172 9.06 13.80 -10.13
N SER A 173 10.28 14.14 -9.74
CA SER A 173 11.37 13.19 -9.47
C SER A 173 11.80 13.29 -8.02
N TYR A 174 11.95 12.13 -7.39
CA TYR A 174 12.31 12.01 -5.98
C TYR A 174 13.79 11.61 -5.85
N PRO A 175 14.54 12.25 -4.94
CA PRO A 175 15.85 11.75 -4.54
C PRO A 175 15.75 10.30 -4.08
N CYS A 176 16.63 9.45 -4.59
CA CYS A 176 16.68 8.04 -4.25
C CYS A 176 18.12 7.53 -4.20
N VAL A 177 18.34 6.47 -3.44
CA VAL A 177 19.64 5.83 -3.31
C VAL A 177 19.49 4.35 -2.98
N VAL A 178 20.39 3.53 -3.49
CA VAL A 178 20.56 2.17 -2.97
C VAL A 178 21.55 2.20 -1.81
N GLN A 179 21.11 1.81 -0.62
CA GLN A 179 21.95 1.68 0.58
C GLN A 179 21.53 0.45 1.36
N ASN A 180 22.50 -0.33 1.85
CA ASN A 180 22.26 -1.60 2.56
C ASN A 180 21.30 -2.52 1.78
N LYS A 181 21.52 -2.67 0.47
CA LYS A 181 20.73 -3.51 -0.45
C LYS A 181 19.24 -3.13 -0.57
N ILE A 182 18.84 -1.96 -0.08
CA ILE A 182 17.48 -1.42 -0.14
C ILE A 182 17.49 -0.19 -1.04
N LEU A 183 16.49 -0.07 -1.93
CA LEU A 183 16.19 1.18 -2.62
C LEU A 183 15.44 2.08 -1.65
N TRP A 184 15.99 3.25 -1.35
CA TRP A 184 15.39 4.29 -0.54
C TRP A 184 14.96 5.45 -1.42
N PHE A 185 13.87 6.12 -1.06
CA PHE A 185 13.50 7.39 -1.66
C PHE A 185 13.14 8.41 -0.59
N TYR A 186 13.23 9.68 -0.97
CA TYR A 186 12.94 10.82 -0.12
C TYR A 186 11.72 11.56 -0.67
N PRO A 187 10.61 11.71 0.08
CA PRO A 187 9.32 12.15 -0.45
C PRO A 187 9.21 13.68 -0.58
N ARG A 188 10.27 14.31 -1.11
CA ARG A 188 10.34 15.73 -1.47
C ARG A 188 10.89 15.85 -2.89
N THR A 189 10.27 16.71 -3.69
CA THR A 189 10.63 16.90 -5.12
C THR A 189 11.15 18.31 -5.39
N GLU A 190 11.06 19.18 -4.39
CA GLU A 190 11.47 20.56 -4.44
C GLU A 190 13.00 20.64 -4.70
N PRO A 191 13.48 21.62 -5.50
CA PRO A 191 14.88 21.68 -5.92
C PRO A 191 15.90 21.65 -4.78
N GLU A 192 15.55 22.21 -3.61
CA GLU A 192 16.39 22.22 -2.42
C GLU A 192 16.62 20.82 -1.81
N TYR A 193 15.86 19.79 -2.19
CA TYR A 193 16.06 18.42 -1.70
C TYR A 193 16.83 17.53 -2.68
N LYS A 194 17.22 18.02 -3.87
CA LYS A 194 17.98 17.22 -4.85
C LYS A 194 19.27 16.65 -4.28
N ASP A 195 19.97 17.43 -3.45
CA ASP A 195 21.22 17.04 -2.80
C ASP A 195 21.01 16.56 -1.35
N VAL A 196 19.80 16.10 -1.00
CA VAL A 196 19.48 15.67 0.37
C VAL A 196 20.44 14.58 0.87
N LEU A 197 20.92 13.69 -0.01
CA LEU A 197 21.91 12.65 0.32
C LEU A 197 23.22 13.19 0.91
N GLN A 198 23.61 14.43 0.59
CA GLN A 198 24.82 15.05 1.13
C GLN A 198 24.61 15.54 2.57
N ARG A 199 23.36 15.83 2.94
CA ARG A 199 22.98 16.37 4.26
C ARG A 199 22.44 15.29 5.21
N LYS A 200 21.63 14.37 4.67
CA LYS A 200 20.90 13.36 5.42
C LYS A 200 20.85 12.09 4.57
N ARG A 201 21.48 11.01 5.05
CA ARG A 201 21.42 9.69 4.41
C ARG A 201 20.33 8.82 5.05
N PRO A 202 19.86 7.76 4.37
CA PRO A 202 19.03 6.76 5.01
C PRO A 202 19.75 6.14 6.24
N PRO A 203 18.99 5.52 7.17
CA PRO A 203 19.58 4.73 8.25
C PRO A 203 20.60 3.72 7.71
N PHE A 204 21.75 3.62 8.38
CA PHE A 204 22.82 2.71 8.00
C PHE A 204 22.93 1.57 9.01
N ILE A 205 22.93 0.33 8.51
CA ILE A 205 23.03 -0.90 9.31
C ILE A 205 24.27 -1.67 8.82
N PRO A 206 25.42 -1.54 9.49
CA PRO A 206 26.69 -2.13 9.04
C PRO A 206 26.61 -3.63 8.76
N GLU A 207 25.85 -4.36 9.56
CA GLU A 207 25.70 -5.82 9.50
C GLU A 207 25.07 -6.30 8.18
N ILE A 208 24.34 -5.43 7.45
CA ILE A 208 23.77 -5.79 6.15
C ILE A 208 24.86 -5.90 5.07
N ASP A 209 25.93 -5.12 5.18
CA ASP A 209 27.03 -5.08 4.22
C ASP A 209 28.23 -5.94 4.65
N ASP A 210 28.24 -6.42 5.89
CA ASP A 210 29.27 -7.33 6.41
C ASP A 210 29.04 -8.76 5.88
N PRO A 211 30.02 -9.35 5.15
CA PRO A 211 29.90 -10.69 4.59
C PRO A 211 29.88 -11.82 5.63
N SER A 212 30.19 -11.54 6.90
CA SER A 212 30.07 -12.51 8.00
C SER A 212 28.63 -12.73 8.46
N TYR A 213 27.70 -11.87 8.04
CA TYR A 213 26.28 -11.98 8.30
C TYR A 213 25.53 -12.48 7.06
N PHE A 214 24.42 -13.19 7.30
CA PHE A 214 23.41 -13.40 6.27
C PHE A 214 22.21 -12.50 6.56
N THR A 215 21.70 -11.83 5.53
CA THR A 215 20.55 -10.94 5.66
C THR A 215 19.37 -11.53 4.91
N VAL A 216 18.20 -11.53 5.54
CA VAL A 216 16.93 -11.90 4.90
C VAL A 216 16.07 -10.66 4.82
N PHE A 217 15.63 -10.31 3.63
CA PHE A 217 14.68 -9.24 3.40
C PHE A 217 13.26 -9.80 3.25
N GLY A 218 12.27 -9.01 3.65
CA GLY A 218 10.87 -9.33 3.45
C GLY A 218 10.03 -8.07 3.45
N MET A 219 9.07 -8.01 2.53
CA MET A 219 8.07 -6.95 2.45
C MET A 219 6.68 -7.59 2.43
N ARG A 220 5.77 -7.04 3.23
CA ARG A 220 4.39 -7.50 3.34
C ARG A 220 3.45 -6.31 3.46
N ASP A 221 2.39 -6.35 2.66
CA ASP A 221 1.28 -5.43 2.81
C ASP A 221 0.34 -5.97 3.89
N LEU A 222 0.02 -5.11 4.85
CA LEU A 222 -0.87 -5.41 5.96
C LEU A 222 -2.07 -4.46 5.88
N TYR A 223 -3.27 -5.00 6.08
CA TYR A 223 -4.52 -4.25 5.95
C TYR A 223 -4.86 -3.44 7.21
N TYR A 224 -3.87 -2.75 7.79
CA TYR A 224 -4.01 -1.87 8.95
C TYR A 224 -2.90 -0.82 8.97
N GLY A 225 -3.09 0.22 9.78
CA GLY A 225 -2.15 1.34 9.90
C GLY A 225 -0.79 0.92 10.47
N TYR A 226 0.26 1.66 10.11
CA TYR A 226 1.62 1.42 10.57
C TYR A 226 1.75 1.61 12.09
N ASP A 227 0.95 2.50 12.67
CA ASP A 227 0.85 2.79 14.09
C ASP A 227 0.43 1.55 14.88
N ILE A 228 -0.59 0.83 14.41
CA ILE A 228 -1.05 -0.42 15.02
C ILE A 228 0.03 -1.51 14.94
N LEU A 229 0.74 -1.59 13.81
CA LEU A 229 1.86 -2.52 13.67
C LEU A 229 3.00 -2.19 14.65
N LEU A 230 3.36 -0.92 14.77
CA LEU A 230 4.42 -0.48 15.67
C LEU A 230 4.05 -0.76 17.13
N GLU A 231 2.82 -0.44 17.55
CA GLU A 231 2.31 -0.77 18.89
C GLU A 231 2.41 -2.28 19.17
N ASN A 232 2.01 -3.11 18.19
CA ASN A 232 2.10 -4.56 18.32
C ASN A 232 3.56 -5.04 18.45
N ILE A 233 4.49 -4.52 17.64
CA ILE A 233 5.90 -4.94 17.65
C ILE A 233 6.58 -4.59 18.98
N VAL A 234 6.30 -3.41 19.53
CA VAL A 234 6.99 -2.92 20.73
C VAL A 234 6.37 -3.42 22.04
N ASP A 235 5.14 -3.97 22.01
CA ASP A 235 4.48 -4.50 23.21
C ASP A 235 5.03 -5.88 23.60
N PRO A 236 5.79 -6.03 24.70
CA PRO A 236 6.28 -7.35 25.12
C PRO A 236 5.15 -8.28 25.61
N ALA A 237 3.98 -7.76 25.99
CA ALA A 237 2.90 -8.56 26.56
C ALA A 237 2.26 -9.52 25.56
N HIS A 238 2.31 -9.22 24.25
CA HIS A 238 1.77 -10.12 23.23
C HIS A 238 2.65 -11.37 23.03
N LEU A 239 3.96 -11.32 23.33
CA LEU A 239 4.91 -12.40 23.09
C LEU A 239 4.49 -13.75 23.70
N PRO A 240 4.25 -13.88 25.03
CA PRO A 240 3.92 -15.16 25.63
C PRO A 240 2.55 -15.72 25.21
N TYR A 241 1.63 -14.86 24.77
CA TYR A 241 0.27 -15.25 24.41
C TYR A 241 0.13 -15.55 22.92
N ALA A 242 0.41 -14.56 22.06
CA ALA A 242 0.21 -14.66 20.62
C ALA A 242 1.22 -15.60 19.93
N HIS A 243 2.43 -15.75 20.48
CA HIS A 243 3.48 -16.60 19.92
C HIS A 243 3.67 -17.92 20.68
N LYS A 244 2.64 -18.37 21.41
CA LYS A 244 2.67 -19.60 22.21
C LYS A 244 3.00 -20.81 21.32
N GLY A 245 4.12 -21.47 21.64
CA GLY A 245 4.60 -22.65 20.91
C GLY A 245 5.48 -22.34 19.69
N LEU A 246 5.67 -21.06 19.37
CA LEU A 246 6.55 -20.60 18.28
C LEU A 246 7.86 -20.00 18.82
N VAL A 247 7.79 -19.30 19.96
CA VAL A 247 8.97 -18.71 20.61
C VAL A 247 9.41 -19.60 21.78
N PRO A 248 10.73 -19.89 21.94
CA PRO A 248 11.24 -20.61 23.11
C PRO A 248 10.81 -19.90 24.40
N LYS A 249 10.34 -20.65 25.39
CA LYS A 249 10.01 -20.07 26.71
C LYS A 249 11.25 -19.40 27.27
N SER A 250 11.17 -18.11 27.60
CA SER A 250 12.11 -17.53 28.56
C SER A 250 11.99 -18.31 29.86
N SER A 251 13.12 -18.52 30.54
CA SER A 251 13.16 -19.21 31.83
C SER A 251 12.25 -18.48 32.82
N SER A 252 11.08 -19.06 33.08
CA SER A 252 10.20 -18.87 34.24
C SER A 252 10.34 -17.53 34.97
N VAL A 253 9.62 -16.52 34.48
CA VAL A 253 9.02 -15.54 35.39
C VAL A 253 7.72 -16.17 35.85
N ASP A 254 7.62 -16.54 37.13
CA ASP A 254 6.35 -16.92 37.74
C ASP A 254 5.37 -15.76 37.52
N ASP A 255 4.31 -16.02 36.78
CA ASP A 255 3.21 -15.07 36.55
C ASP A 255 2.17 -15.26 37.66
N PRO A 256 2.13 -14.38 38.68
CA PRO A 256 1.21 -14.51 39.81
C PRO A 256 -0.26 -14.30 39.41
N GLY A 257 -0.55 -13.96 38.15
CA GLY A 257 -1.90 -13.70 37.63
C GLY A 257 -2.38 -14.70 36.58
N ARG A 258 -1.63 -15.78 36.30
CA ARG A 258 -1.99 -16.71 35.21
C ARG A 258 -3.32 -17.40 35.50
N TYR A 259 -4.38 -16.96 34.82
CA TYR A 259 -5.62 -17.74 34.71
C TYR A 259 -5.28 -19.08 34.05
N VAL A 260 -5.36 -20.16 34.84
CA VAL A 260 -5.28 -21.53 34.34
C VAL A 260 -6.70 -21.93 33.93
N PRO A 261 -7.01 -22.08 32.63
CA PRO A 261 -8.32 -22.53 32.23
C PRO A 261 -8.55 -23.95 32.75
N ASP A 262 -9.68 -24.19 33.39
CA ASP A 262 -10.12 -25.53 33.76
C ASP A 262 -10.44 -26.32 32.48
N LEU A 263 -9.47 -27.12 32.04
CA LEU A 263 -9.58 -27.96 30.85
C LEU A 263 -10.67 -29.04 30.97
N THR A 264 -11.27 -29.24 32.16
CA THR A 264 -12.39 -30.17 32.33
C THR A 264 -13.74 -29.57 31.92
N ARG A 265 -13.81 -28.26 31.62
CA ARG A 265 -15.05 -27.55 31.27
C ARG A 265 -15.11 -26.98 29.85
N MET A 266 -14.04 -27.07 29.06
CA MET A 266 -14.05 -26.53 27.69
C MET A 266 -14.48 -27.60 26.69
N SER A 267 -15.71 -27.46 26.17
CA SER A 267 -16.13 -28.20 24.97
C SER A 267 -15.30 -27.72 23.77
N PRO A 268 -14.87 -28.61 22.85
CA PRO A 268 -14.07 -28.22 21.70
C PRO A 268 -14.84 -27.23 20.81
N ILE A 269 -14.31 -26.02 20.66
CA ILE A 269 -14.81 -25.04 19.69
C ILE A 269 -14.28 -25.46 18.32
N THR A 270 -15.17 -25.95 17.47
CA THR A 270 -14.85 -26.31 16.08
C THR A 270 -14.92 -25.04 15.23
N PHE A 271 -13.78 -24.55 14.74
CA PHE A 271 -13.75 -23.50 13.73
C PHE A 271 -13.83 -24.15 12.34
N ASN A 272 -14.99 -24.06 11.71
CA ASN A 272 -15.13 -24.36 10.28
C ASN A 272 -14.67 -23.14 9.49
N VAL A 273 -13.46 -23.20 8.94
CA VAL A 273 -13.00 -22.25 7.93
C VAL A 273 -13.56 -22.72 6.59
N GLN A 274 -14.57 -22.03 6.09
CA GLN A 274 -15.06 -22.22 4.73
C GLN A 274 -14.36 -21.20 3.84
N LEU A 275 -13.40 -21.68 3.04
CA LEU A 275 -12.77 -20.90 1.98
C LEU A 275 -13.82 -20.64 0.91
N CYS A 276 -14.08 -19.36 0.62
CA CYS A 276 -14.73 -18.88 -0.59
C CYS A 276 -13.68 -18.21 -1.47
#